data_AF-T0I9E8-F1
#
_entry.id   AF-T0I9E8-F1
#
_cell.length_a   1.000
_cell.length_b   1.000
_cell.length_c   1.000
_cell.angle_alpha   90.00
_cell.angle_beta   90.00
_cell.angle_gamma   90.00
#
_symmetry.space_group_name_H-M   'P 1'
#
loop_
_entity.id
_entity.type
_entity.pdbx_description
1 polymer ?
#
loop_
_entity_poly.entity_id
_entity_poly.type
_entity_poly.pdbx_seq_one_letter_code
_entity_poly.pdbx_strand_id
1 'polypeptide(L)'
;MISRIGVQPVIVSVGPGEARQTYRVGEVTADGEDVSVEVSCTNDLSVDGNVNLVHWRGDAGPYRVYRSNGTGFVLLEETIESCLIDVGDA
;
A
#
# COMPACT_ATOMS: atom_id res chain seq x y z
N MET A 1 16.34 5.48 -0.53
CA MET A 1 15.94 4.06 -0.40
C MET A 1 14.90 3.94 0.70
N ILE A 2 13.86 3.13 0.50
CA ILE A 2 12.82 2.98 1.53
C ILE A 2 13.37 2.24 2.75
N SER A 3 13.50 2.99 3.83
CA SER A 3 14.04 2.52 5.12
C SER A 3 13.01 1.82 6.00
N ARG A 4 11.72 2.14 5.80
CA ARG A 4 10.61 1.51 6.54
C ARG A 4 9.31 1.61 5.73
N ILE A 5 8.49 0.58 5.84
CA ILE A 5 7.12 0.54 5.34
C ILE A 5 6.22 -0.09 6.41
N GLY A 6 4.97 0.34 6.47
CA GLY A 6 3.92 -0.21 7.32
C GLY A 6 2.54 -0.05 6.67
N VAL A 7 1.60 -0.88 7.12
CA VAL A 7 0.18 -0.74 6.77
C VAL A 7 -0.65 -0.91 8.03
N GLN A 8 -1.62 -0.01 8.20
CA GLN A 8 -2.57 -0.03 9.30
C GLN A 8 -3.99 -0.13 8.73
N PRO A 9 -4.74 -1.20 9.04
CA PRO A 9 -6.13 -1.29 8.66
C PRO A 9 -6.99 -0.38 9.57
N VAL A 10 -7.99 0.25 8.98
CA VAL A 10 -9.08 0.96 9.65
C VAL A 10 -10.38 0.27 9.27
N ILE A 11 -11.06 -0.29 10.26
CA ILE A 11 -12.24 -1.13 10.07
C ILE A 11 -13.45 -0.39 10.65
N VAL A 12 -14.37 -0.01 9.78
CA VAL A 12 -15.65 0.60 10.17
C VAL A 12 -16.74 -0.45 10.27
N SER A 13 -16.72 -1.46 9.40
CA SER A 13 -17.63 -2.59 9.50
C SER A 13 -16.94 -3.91 9.14
N VAL A 14 -17.36 -4.97 9.80
CA VAL A 14 -16.82 -6.31 9.56
C VAL A 14 -17.64 -7.01 8.48
N GLY A 15 -17.02 -7.27 7.34
CA GLY A 15 -17.56 -8.13 6.29
C GLY A 15 -17.21 -9.61 6.52
N PRO A 16 -17.86 -10.53 5.79
CA PRO A 16 -17.54 -11.94 5.85
C PRO A 16 -16.19 -12.32 5.21
N GLY A 17 -15.48 -11.39 4.56
CA GLY A 17 -14.24 -11.66 3.83
C GLY A 17 -13.00 -11.06 4.49
N GLU A 18 -12.32 -11.79 5.38
CA GLU A 18 -10.96 -11.42 5.78
C GLU A 18 -10.02 -11.49 4.56
N ALA A 19 -9.88 -10.38 3.83
CA ALA A 19 -8.98 -10.29 2.69
C ALA A 19 -7.59 -9.82 3.16
N ARG A 20 -6.56 -10.64 2.89
CA ARG A 20 -5.18 -10.24 3.13
C ARG A 20 -4.77 -9.23 2.05
N GLN A 21 -4.51 -8.00 2.47
CA GLN A 21 -3.99 -6.93 1.62
C GLN A 21 -2.48 -6.89 1.76
N THR A 22 -1.75 -6.83 0.65
CA THR A 22 -0.28 -6.82 0.65
C THR A 22 0.24 -5.70 -0.23
N TYR A 23 1.18 -4.92 0.29
CA TYR A 23 1.69 -3.70 -0.33
C TYR A 23 3.20 -3.73 -0.46
N ARG A 24 3.70 -2.99 -1.46
CA ARG A 24 5.09 -2.55 -1.59
C ARG A 24 5.09 -1.08 -1.97
N VAL A 25 6.16 -0.38 -1.65
CA VAL A 25 6.38 0.99 -2.12
C VAL A 25 7.72 1.02 -2.84
N GLY A 26 7.76 1.60 -4.02
CA GLY A 26 8.99 1.91 -4.74
C GLY A 26 9.37 3.37 -4.57
N GLU A 27 10.65 3.65 -4.38
CA GLU A 27 11.21 4.99 -4.47
C GLU A 27 11.89 5.15 -5.83
N VAL A 28 11.40 6.09 -6.64
CA VAL A 28 11.89 6.35 -7.99
C VAL A 28 13.13 7.22 -7.90
N THR A 29 14.22 6.75 -8.51
CA THR A 29 15.52 7.41 -8.57
C THR A 29 15.94 7.59 -10.03
N ALA A 30 17.07 8.27 -10.26
CA ALA A 30 17.64 8.39 -11.61
C ALA A 30 18.04 7.05 -12.24
N ASP A 31 18.37 6.06 -11.39
CA ASP A 31 18.89 4.75 -11.82
C ASP A 31 17.81 3.67 -11.91
N GLY A 32 16.57 3.98 -11.56
CA GLY A 32 15.45 3.05 -11.54
C GLY A 32 14.58 3.20 -10.30
N GLU A 33 14.02 2.10 -9.82
CA GLU A 33 13.08 2.10 -8.70
C GLU A 33 13.54 1.13 -7.60
N ASP A 34 13.76 1.67 -6.40
CA ASP A 34 14.10 0.90 -5.21
C ASP A 34 12.82 0.44 -4.52
N VAL A 35 12.46 -0.83 -4.69
CA VAL A 35 11.23 -1.40 -4.16
C VAL A 35 11.41 -1.95 -2.74
N SER A 36 10.51 -1.58 -1.84
CA SER A 36 10.49 -2.06 -0.46
C SER A 36 10.18 -3.56 -0.37
N VAL A 37 10.41 -4.11 0.82
CA VAL A 37 9.80 -5.38 1.22
C VAL A 37 8.27 -5.28 1.23
N GLU A 38 7.62 -6.45 1.20
CA GLU A 38 6.17 -6.55 1.35
C GLU A 38 5.73 -6.30 2.78
N VAL A 39 4.60 -5.62 2.95
CA VAL A 39 3.87 -5.59 4.22
C VAL A 39 2.41 -5.94 3.96
N SER A 40 1.84 -6.75 4.85
CA SER A 40 0.44 -7.15 4.76
C SER A 40 -0.35 -6.74 6.00
N CYS A 41 -1.65 -6.53 5.81
CA CYS A 41 -2.65 -6.57 6.87
C CYS A 41 -3.88 -7.37 6.40
N THR A 42 -4.75 -7.71 7.34
CA THR A 42 -6.07 -8.25 7.03
C THR A 42 -7.07 -7.10 7.08
N ASN A 43 -7.73 -6.82 5.95
CA ASN A 43 -8.83 -5.87 5.87
C ASN A 43 -9.70 -6.15 4.64
N ASP A 44 -11.01 -6.20 4.84
CA ASP A 44 -11.98 -6.32 3.74
C ASP A 44 -12.23 -4.94 3.14
N LEU A 45 -11.47 -4.58 2.11
CA LEU A 45 -11.63 -3.32 1.40
C LEU A 45 -12.83 -3.30 0.44
N SER A 46 -13.55 -4.42 0.27
CA SER A 46 -14.81 -4.43 -0.50
C SER A 46 -16.00 -3.88 0.29
N VAL A 47 -15.79 -3.64 1.59
CA VAL A 47 -16.81 -3.16 2.51
C VAL A 47 -16.65 -1.66 2.72
N ASP A 48 -17.71 -0.92 2.43
CA ASP A 48 -17.73 0.54 2.57
C ASP A 48 -17.28 1.00 3.96
N GLY A 49 -16.37 1.98 3.96
CA GLY A 49 -15.79 2.57 5.16
C GLY A 49 -14.53 1.87 5.67
N ASN A 50 -14.21 0.66 5.21
CA ASN A 50 -12.93 0.03 5.50
C ASN A 50 -11.84 0.61 4.61
N VAL A 51 -10.71 0.99 5.22
CA VAL A 51 -9.57 1.56 4.48
C VAL A 51 -8.25 1.05 5.07
N ASN A 52 -7.18 1.11 4.28
CA ASN A 52 -5.82 0.86 4.74
C ASN A 52 -4.99 2.14 4.65
N LEU A 53 -4.34 2.51 5.74
CA LEU A 53 -3.29 3.52 5.72
C LEU A 53 -1.94 2.85 5.47
N VAL A 54 -1.41 3.01 4.27
CA VAL A 54 -0.05 2.59 3.89
C VAL A 54 0.88 3.76 4.16
N HIS A 55 1.99 3.54 4.86
CA HIS A 55 2.93 4.60 5.20
C HIS A 55 4.37 4.11 5.15
N TRP A 56 5.30 5.00 4.81
CA TRP A 56 6.70 4.64 4.64
C TRP A 56 7.64 5.78 5.04
N ARG A 57 8.93 5.47 5.05
CA ARG A 57 10.02 6.43 5.20
C ARG A 57 11.03 6.19 4.08
N GLY A 58 11.07 7.09 3.10
CA GLY A 58 12.09 7.13 2.05
C GLY A 58 12.93 8.41 2.12
N ASP A 59 13.90 8.54 1.21
CA ASP A 59 14.91 9.59 1.28
C ASP A 59 14.61 10.77 0.34
N ALA A 60 14.06 10.51 -0.85
CA ALA A 60 13.96 11.54 -1.89
C ALA A 60 12.67 11.53 -2.73
N GLY A 61 11.97 10.40 -2.89
CA GLY A 61 10.79 10.32 -3.77
C GLY A 61 11.07 10.73 -5.24
N PRO A 62 10.09 10.65 -6.16
CA PRO A 62 8.69 10.28 -5.96
C PRO A 62 8.53 8.78 -5.64
N TYR A 63 7.39 8.43 -5.06
CA TYR A 63 7.07 7.07 -4.62
C TYR A 63 5.97 6.46 -5.45
N ARG A 64 6.05 5.16 -5.71
CA ARG A 64 4.99 4.37 -6.32
C ARG A 64 4.48 3.35 -5.32
N VAL A 65 3.19 3.37 -5.05
CA VAL A 65 2.56 2.42 -4.12
C VAL A 65 1.89 1.31 -4.93
N TYR A 66 2.19 0.07 -4.58
CA TYR A 66 1.65 -1.10 -5.24
C TYR A 66 0.85 -1.96 -4.28
N ARG A 67 -0.24 -2.55 -4.77
CA ARG A 67 -1.01 -3.59 -4.07
C ARG A 67 -0.96 -4.91 -4.82
N SER A 68 -0.88 -6.00 -4.09
CA SER A 68 -0.95 -7.35 -4.67
C SER A 68 -2.36 -7.66 -5.19
N ASN A 69 -2.44 -8.28 -6.36
CA ASN A 69 -3.69 -8.85 -6.90
C ASN A 69 -3.69 -10.40 -6.86
N GLY A 70 -2.81 -11.00 -6.07
CA GLY A 70 -2.64 -12.45 -5.94
C GLY A 70 -1.73 -13.10 -7.00
N THR A 71 -1.50 -12.46 -8.15
CA THR A 71 -0.56 -12.94 -9.19
C THR A 71 0.66 -12.04 -9.37
N GLY A 72 0.54 -10.78 -8.98
CA GLY A 72 1.62 -9.80 -9.01
C GLY A 72 1.24 -8.55 -8.20
N PHE A 73 1.89 -7.44 -8.54
CA PHE A 73 1.67 -6.13 -7.93
C PHE A 73 1.17 -5.15 -8.98
N VAL A 74 0.10 -4.42 -8.64
CA VAL A 74 -0.51 -3.40 -9.49
C VAL A 74 -0.24 -2.03 -8.86
N LEU A 75 0.13 -1.05 -9.69
CA LEU A 75 0.32 0.33 -9.26
C LEU A 75 -1.03 0.90 -8.81
N LEU A 76 -1.09 1.39 -7.57
CA LEU A 76 -2.23 2.16 -7.06
C LEU A 76 -2.07 3.64 -7.39
N GLU A 77 -0.93 4.20 -7.00
CA GLU A 77 -0.68 5.64 -7.11
C GLU A 77 0.82 5.95 -7.17
N GLU A 78 1.17 7.04 -7.84
CA GLU A 78 2.47 7.70 -7.73
C GLU A 78 2.30 9.01 -6.95
N THR A 79 3.09 9.20 -5.89
CA THR A 79 2.94 10.31 -4.94
C THR A 79 4.28 10.79 -4.41
N ILE A 80 4.36 12.04 -3.97
CA ILE A 80 5.51 12.60 -3.24
C ILE A 80 5.32 12.54 -1.72
N GLU A 81 4.10 12.22 -1.27
CA GLU A 81 3.78 12.03 0.14
C GLU A 81 4.39 10.74 0.66
N SER A 82 4.49 10.59 1.99
CA SER A 82 5.00 9.37 2.63
C SER A 82 3.89 8.45 3.16
N CYS A 83 2.67 8.62 2.65
CA CYS A 83 1.52 7.77 2.96
C CYS A 83 0.48 7.75 1.83
N LEU A 84 -0.33 6.69 1.81
CA LEU A 84 -1.49 6.50 0.93
C LEU A 84 -2.65 5.93 1.74
N ILE A 85 -3.87 6.41 1.48
CA ILE A 85 -5.10 5.76 1.94
C ILE A 85 -5.64 4.91 0.80
N ASP A 86 -5.67 3.60 0.99
CA ASP A 86 -6.27 2.65 0.06
C ASP A 86 -7.68 2.29 0.52
N VAL A 87 -8.67 2.55 -0.33
CA VAL A 87 -10.09 2.32 -0.08
C VAL A 87 -10.64 1.07 -0.79
N GLY A 88 -9.78 0.27 -1.42
CA GLY A 88 -10.20 -0.88 -2.22
C GLY A 88 -10.33 -0.59 -3.71
N ASP A 89 -10.71 -1.60 -4.48
CA ASP A 89 -11.19 -1.40 -5.86
C ASP A 89 -12.64 -0.94 -5.80
N ALA A 90 -12.96 0.16 -6.49
CA ALA A 90 -14.32 0.68 -6.60
C ALA A 90 -15.25 -0.22 -7.44
#